data_AF-A0A1I4L793-F1
#
_entry.id   AF-A0A1I4L793-F1
#
_cell.length_a   1.000
_cell.length_b   1.000
_cell.length_c   1.000
_cell.angle_alpha   90.00
_cell.angle_beta   90.00
_cell.angle_gamma   90.00
#
_symmetry.space_group_name_H-M   'P 1'
#
loop_
_entity.id
_entity.type
_entity.pdbx_description
1 polymer ?
#
loop_
_entity_poly.entity_id
_entity_poly.type
_entity_poly.pdbx_seq_one_letter_code
_entity_poly.pdbx_strand_id
1 'polypeptide(L)'
;MNEFFSTLQTQRWDDHRYYHHSRINQSLHLVSAVSFVIAYGLLFVDPVAAALLGWCVSMTSRQAGHFFFEPKGYDHVNRATHEHKEEIKVGYNLRRKVVLMVLWAAAPVVLWWDRSLFGLMDPSTGFEGYVRQVGMAWLVLGISGLLFRTVHLFLLQDVKTGLVWMTKILTDPFHDIKLYHRAPLHLLRGELIDPMGGADRHHA
;
A
#
# COMPACT_ATOMS: atom_id res chain seq x y z
N MET A 1 25.45 2.78 -13.18
CA MET A 1 24.07 3.02 -12.70
C MET A 1 24.11 3.00 -11.18
N ASN A 2 23.51 3.97 -10.49
CA ASN A 2 23.57 4.06 -9.02
C ASN A 2 22.82 2.87 -8.40
N GLU A 3 23.48 2.12 -7.52
CA GLU A 3 22.98 0.89 -6.89
C GLU A 3 21.60 1.10 -6.23
N PHE A 4 21.35 2.28 -5.64
CA PHE A 4 20.07 2.64 -5.04
C PHE A 4 18.89 2.52 -6.02
N PHE A 5 19.03 3.08 -7.23
CA PHE A 5 17.96 3.04 -8.24
C PHE A 5 17.80 1.65 -8.83
N SER A 6 18.89 0.87 -8.92
CA SER A 6 18.84 -0.54 -9.31
C SER A 6 17.99 -1.34 -8.32
N THR A 7 18.25 -1.20 -7.01
CA THR A 7 17.46 -1.87 -5.97
C THR A 7 16.00 -1.42 -5.99
N LEU A 8 15.73 -0.13 -6.17
CA LEU A 8 14.36 0.40 -6.29
C LEU A 8 13.62 -0.22 -7.48
N GLN A 9 14.29 -0.34 -8.63
CA GLN A 9 13.72 -0.96 -9.82
C GLN A 9 13.42 -2.44 -9.59
N THR A 10 14.36 -3.19 -8.99
CA THR A 10 14.15 -4.61 -8.63
C THR A 10 12.96 -4.77 -7.70
N GLN A 11 12.87 -4.00 -6.61
CA GLN A 11 11.74 -4.11 -5.67
C GLN A 11 10.38 -3.82 -6.33
N ARG A 12 10.33 -2.91 -7.32
CA ARG A 12 9.10 -2.61 -8.07
C ARG A 12 8.76 -3.70 -9.07
N TRP A 13 9.77 -4.21 -9.75
CA TRP A 13 9.61 -5.31 -10.68
C TRP A 13 9.10 -6.56 -9.95
N ASP A 14 9.70 -6.91 -8.80
CA ASP A 14 9.24 -8.02 -7.96
C ASP A 14 7.80 -7.83 -7.50
N ASP A 15 7.45 -6.62 -7.05
CA ASP A 15 6.10 -6.31 -6.59
C ASP A 15 5.07 -6.45 -7.72
N HIS A 16 5.37 -5.92 -8.90
CA HIS A 16 4.55 -6.11 -10.09
C HIS A 16 4.42 -7.59 -10.45
N ARG A 17 5.55 -8.28 -10.67
CA ARG A 17 5.64 -9.66 -11.16
C ARG A 17 4.88 -10.61 -10.25
N TYR A 18 5.14 -10.57 -8.95
CA TYR A 18 4.67 -11.58 -8.00
C TYR A 18 3.32 -11.28 -7.35
N TYR A 19 2.86 -10.01 -7.40
CA TYR A 19 1.69 -9.58 -6.64
C TYR A 19 0.66 -8.76 -7.42
N HIS A 20 0.85 -8.54 -8.73
CA HIS A 20 -0.07 -7.74 -9.55
C HIS A 20 -0.36 -8.35 -10.92
N HIS A 21 -0.53 -9.67 -11.05
CA HIS A 21 -0.87 -10.26 -12.37
C HIS A 21 -2.37 -10.22 -12.67
N SER A 22 -3.24 -10.07 -11.67
CA SER A 22 -4.67 -9.86 -11.95
C SER A 22 -4.91 -8.44 -12.47
N ARG A 23 -5.53 -8.30 -13.64
CA ARG A 23 -5.91 -6.98 -14.19
C ARG A 23 -6.99 -6.28 -13.36
N ILE A 24 -7.78 -7.04 -12.59
CA ILE A 24 -8.70 -6.48 -11.59
C ILE A 24 -7.90 -5.84 -10.47
N ASN A 25 -6.90 -6.54 -9.94
CA ASN A 25 -5.99 -6.01 -8.93
C ASN A 25 -5.25 -4.76 -9.44
N GLN A 26 -4.69 -4.81 -10.65
CA GLN A 26 -4.05 -3.64 -11.28
C GLN A 26 -5.00 -2.44 -11.40
N SER A 27 -6.28 -2.66 -11.76
CA SER A 27 -7.27 -1.59 -11.84
C SER A 27 -7.60 -0.99 -10.46
N LEU A 28 -7.69 -1.83 -9.43
CA LEU A 28 -7.86 -1.38 -8.05
C LEU A 28 -6.64 -0.61 -7.51
N HIS A 29 -5.44 -1.01 -7.94
CA HIS A 29 -4.20 -0.26 -7.71
C HIS A 29 -4.20 1.09 -8.44
N LEU A 30 -4.74 1.17 -9.66
CA LEU A 30 -4.90 2.46 -10.35
C LEU A 30 -5.79 3.41 -9.55
N VAL A 31 -6.96 2.95 -9.10
CA VAL A 31 -7.86 3.73 -8.22
C VAL A 31 -7.12 4.16 -6.95
N SER A 32 -6.44 3.21 -6.30
CA SER A 32 -5.64 3.47 -5.10
C SER A 32 -4.61 4.57 -5.33
N ALA A 33 -3.84 4.44 -6.41
CA ALA A 33 -2.74 5.31 -6.73
C ALA A 33 -3.19 6.73 -7.04
N VAL A 34 -4.26 6.91 -7.82
CA VAL A 34 -4.87 8.23 -8.07
C VAL A 34 -5.34 8.86 -6.76
N SER A 35 -6.03 8.09 -5.90
CA SER A 35 -6.47 8.58 -4.59
C SER A 35 -5.31 8.97 -3.67
N PHE A 36 -4.19 8.24 -3.69
CA PHE A 36 -2.99 8.61 -2.92
C PHE A 36 -2.36 9.91 -3.42
N VAL A 37 -2.27 10.11 -4.74
CA VAL A 37 -1.74 11.36 -5.31
C VAL A 37 -2.62 12.55 -4.92
N ILE A 38 -3.95 12.39 -4.94
CA ILE A 38 -4.87 13.42 -4.44
C ILE A 38 -4.67 13.64 -2.94
N ALA A 39 -4.51 12.57 -2.14
CA ALA A 39 -4.24 12.67 -0.72
C ALA A 39 -2.94 13.43 -0.43
N TYR A 40 -1.89 13.28 -1.24
CA TYR A 40 -0.66 14.07 -1.13
C TYR A 40 -0.90 15.56 -1.31
N GLY A 41 -1.77 15.96 -2.24
CA GLY A 41 -2.20 17.35 -2.36
C GLY A 41 -3.00 17.83 -1.15
N LEU A 42 -3.91 16.98 -0.65
CA LEU A 42 -4.74 17.29 0.52
C LEU A 42 -3.93 17.47 1.80
N LEU A 43 -2.76 16.83 1.95
CA LEU A 43 -1.90 17.02 3.14
C LEU A 43 -1.54 18.49 3.38
N PHE A 44 -1.53 19.34 2.34
CA PHE A 44 -1.21 20.76 2.48
C PHE A 44 -2.41 21.63 2.88
N VAL A 45 -3.63 21.10 2.83
CA VAL A 45 -4.87 21.86 3.03
C VAL A 45 -5.71 21.28 4.16
N ASP A 46 -5.96 19.97 4.15
CA ASP A 46 -6.64 19.23 5.21
C ASP A 46 -6.00 17.83 5.38
N PRO A 47 -5.02 17.69 6.29
CA PRO A 47 -4.36 16.42 6.57
C PRO A 47 -5.30 15.30 7.03
N VAL A 48 -6.42 15.66 7.68
CA VAL A 48 -7.42 14.69 8.13
C VAL A 48 -8.19 14.15 6.95
N ALA A 49 -8.63 15.02 6.02
CA ALA A 49 -9.27 14.60 4.79
C ALA A 49 -8.31 13.74 3.93
N ALA A 50 -7.02 14.10 3.88
CA ALA A 50 -5.99 13.29 3.23
C ALA A 50 -5.93 11.87 3.81
N ALA A 51 -5.92 11.74 5.13
CA ALA A 51 -5.90 10.44 5.80
C ALA A 51 -7.18 9.63 5.55
N LEU A 52 -8.36 10.28 5.61
CA LEU A 52 -9.63 9.60 5.31
C LEU A 52 -9.65 9.07 3.87
N LEU A 53 -9.24 9.87 2.88
CA LEU A 53 -9.12 9.42 1.49
C LEU A 53 -8.10 8.30 1.34
N GLY A 54 -6.93 8.46 1.96
CA GLY A 54 -5.84 7.49 1.94
C GLY A 54 -6.25 6.13 2.52
N TRP A 55 -7.00 6.10 3.61
CA TRP A 55 -7.39 4.85 4.25
C TRP A 55 -8.68 4.25 3.70
N CYS A 56 -9.74 5.05 3.54
CA CYS A 56 -11.06 4.53 3.15
C CYS A 56 -11.13 4.14 1.67
N VAL A 57 -10.50 4.91 0.78
CA VAL A 57 -10.55 4.64 -0.66
C VAL A 57 -9.26 3.96 -1.08
N SER A 58 -8.12 4.62 -0.84
CA SER A 58 -6.87 4.21 -1.44
C SER A 58 -6.33 2.88 -0.90
N MET A 59 -6.21 2.75 0.43
CA MET A 59 -5.77 1.50 1.05
C MET A 59 -6.81 0.40 0.88
N THR A 60 -8.11 0.69 1.03
CA THR A 60 -9.16 -0.32 0.83
C THR A 60 -9.12 -0.92 -0.57
N SER A 61 -9.00 -0.12 -1.63
CA SER A 61 -8.95 -0.66 -2.99
C SER A 61 -7.68 -1.48 -3.23
N ARG A 62 -6.51 -0.99 -2.82
CA ARG A 62 -5.24 -1.73 -2.88
C ARG A 62 -5.28 -3.06 -2.15
N GLN A 63 -5.82 -3.06 -0.93
CA GLN A 63 -5.91 -4.26 -0.12
C GLN A 63 -6.94 -5.23 -0.71
N ALA A 64 -8.08 -4.76 -1.18
CA ALA A 64 -9.05 -5.61 -1.88
C ALA A 64 -8.39 -6.31 -3.10
N GLY A 65 -7.60 -5.58 -3.87
CA GLY A 65 -6.78 -6.10 -4.97
C GLY A 65 -5.92 -7.29 -4.53
N HIS A 66 -5.02 -7.07 -3.57
CA HIS A 66 -4.13 -8.11 -3.06
C HIS A 66 -4.85 -9.28 -2.36
N PHE A 67 -5.93 -9.02 -1.63
CA PHE A 67 -6.56 -10.05 -0.79
C PHE A 67 -7.53 -10.94 -1.55
N PHE A 68 -8.22 -10.42 -2.57
CA PHE A 68 -9.27 -11.15 -3.27
C PHE A 68 -8.87 -11.61 -4.66
N PHE A 69 -7.91 -10.93 -5.31
CA PHE A 69 -7.61 -11.17 -6.73
C PHE A 69 -6.21 -11.71 -7.00
N GLU A 70 -5.41 -11.96 -5.96
CA GLU A 70 -4.07 -12.56 -6.09
C GLU A 70 -4.01 -13.91 -5.36
N PRO A 71 -3.29 -14.90 -5.91
CA PRO A 71 -3.23 -16.25 -5.38
C PRO A 71 -2.47 -16.31 -4.05
N LYS A 72 -3.07 -16.99 -3.08
CA LYS A 72 -2.49 -17.32 -1.76
C LYS A 72 -1.97 -18.76 -1.67
N GLY A 73 -1.98 -19.49 -2.79
CA GLY A 73 -1.43 -20.83 -2.94
C GLY A 73 -0.31 -20.84 -3.97
N TYR A 74 -0.32 -21.82 -4.89
CA TYR A 74 0.62 -21.84 -6.00
C TYR A 74 0.22 -20.82 -7.07
N ASP A 75 1.18 -19.98 -7.47
CA ASP A 75 1.00 -19.03 -8.55
C ASP A 75 1.51 -19.62 -9.86
N HIS A 76 0.57 -20.02 -10.72
CA HIS A 76 0.89 -20.64 -11.99
C HIS A 76 1.51 -19.67 -13.02
N VAL A 77 1.27 -18.35 -12.89
CA VAL A 77 1.80 -17.32 -13.80
C VAL A 77 3.27 -17.04 -13.50
N ASN A 78 3.63 -17.06 -12.22
CA ASN A 78 5.00 -16.86 -11.76
C ASN A 78 5.76 -18.17 -11.49
N ARG A 79 5.06 -19.30 -11.48
CA ARG A 79 5.58 -20.62 -11.09
C ARG A 79 6.23 -20.60 -9.69
N ALA A 80 5.61 -19.88 -8.75
CA ALA A 80 6.15 -19.64 -7.43
C ALA A 80 5.14 -20.01 -6.33
N THR A 81 5.62 -20.56 -5.21
CA THR A 81 4.78 -20.80 -4.03
C THR A 81 4.50 -19.49 -3.28
N HIS A 82 3.46 -19.50 -2.45
CA HIS A 82 3.17 -18.37 -1.58
C HIS A 82 4.29 -18.14 -0.55
N GLU A 83 4.87 -19.20 0.04
CA GLU A 83 5.97 -19.05 0.99
C GLU A 83 7.18 -18.38 0.35
N HIS A 84 7.58 -18.82 -0.86
CA HIS A 84 8.72 -18.24 -1.56
C HIS A 84 8.52 -16.74 -1.83
N LYS A 85 7.32 -16.36 -2.29
CA LYS A 85 6.99 -14.96 -2.53
C LYS A 85 7.07 -14.12 -1.25
N GLU A 86 6.62 -14.65 -0.13
CA GLU A 86 6.64 -13.97 1.17
C GLU A 86 8.06 -13.87 1.78
N GLU A 87 8.94 -14.83 1.51
CA GLU A 87 10.34 -14.84 1.94
C GLU A 87 11.16 -13.72 1.27
N ILE A 88 11.00 -13.54 -0.05
CA ILE A 88 11.75 -12.51 -0.80
C ILE A 88 11.21 -11.08 -0.56
N LYS A 89 10.10 -10.95 0.18
CA LYS A 89 9.40 -9.68 0.34
C LYS A 89 10.06 -8.80 1.40
N VAL A 90 10.82 -7.81 0.91
CA VAL A 90 11.48 -6.81 1.77
C VAL A 90 10.48 -6.03 2.63
N GLY A 91 9.31 -5.68 2.09
CA GLY A 91 8.31 -4.85 2.75
C GLY A 91 7.43 -5.57 3.78
N TYR A 92 6.14 -5.29 3.71
CA TYR A 92 5.14 -5.93 4.55
C TYR A 92 4.78 -7.31 3.98
N ASN A 93 5.21 -8.36 4.67
CA ASN A 93 4.64 -9.69 4.52
C ASN A 93 3.20 -9.70 5.04
N LEU A 94 2.44 -10.74 4.72
CA LEU A 94 1.02 -10.87 4.99
C LEU A 94 0.71 -10.67 6.47
N ARG A 95 1.50 -11.26 7.37
CA ARG A 95 1.34 -11.10 8.83
C ARG A 95 1.45 -9.63 9.25
N ARG A 96 2.48 -8.93 8.79
CA ARG A 96 2.65 -7.49 9.10
C ARG A 96 1.53 -6.65 8.48
N LYS A 97 1.05 -6.98 7.28
CA LYS A 97 -0.12 -6.31 6.67
C LYS A 97 -1.37 -6.49 7.54
N VAL A 98 -1.62 -7.70 8.03
CA VAL A 98 -2.78 -7.99 8.90
C VAL A 98 -2.70 -7.16 10.19
N VAL A 99 -1.53 -7.08 10.83
CA VAL A 99 -1.36 -6.24 12.03
C VAL A 99 -1.71 -4.78 11.75
N LEU A 100 -1.23 -4.21 10.65
CA LEU A 100 -1.57 -2.84 10.26
C LEU A 100 -3.08 -2.66 10.02
N MET A 101 -3.72 -3.61 9.34
CA MET A 101 -5.17 -3.56 9.08
C MET A 101 -5.99 -3.71 10.37
N VAL A 102 -5.53 -4.51 11.33
CA VAL A 102 -6.18 -4.62 12.65
C VAL A 102 -6.07 -3.31 13.41
N LEU A 103 -4.89 -2.67 13.43
CA LEU A 103 -4.73 -1.36 14.07
C LEU A 103 -5.60 -0.29 13.40
N TRP A 104 -5.65 -0.28 12.07
CA TRP A 104 -6.53 0.59 11.30
C TRP A 104 -8.01 0.39 11.67
N ALA A 105 -8.49 -0.87 11.74
CA ALA A 105 -9.87 -1.18 12.09
C ALA A 105 -10.19 -0.91 13.57
N ALA A 106 -9.21 -1.06 14.47
CA ALA A 106 -9.39 -0.83 15.89
C ALA A 106 -9.51 0.66 16.24
N ALA A 107 -8.80 1.54 15.53
CA ALA A 107 -8.79 2.97 15.81
C ALA A 107 -10.20 3.61 15.92
N PRO A 108 -11.13 3.43 14.96
CA PRO A 108 -12.50 3.94 15.11
C PRO A 108 -13.25 3.31 16.28
N VAL A 109 -13.08 2.01 16.53
CA VAL A 109 -13.77 1.31 17.63
C VAL A 109 -13.32 1.86 18.99
N VAL A 110 -12.02 2.04 19.19
CA VAL A 110 -11.45 2.61 20.42
C VAL A 110 -11.92 4.04 20.63
N LEU A 111 -11.88 4.88 19.58
CA LEU A 111 -12.31 6.28 19.68
C LEU A 111 -13.83 6.43 19.81
N TRP A 112 -14.60 5.45 19.35
CA TRP A 112 -16.03 5.41 19.59
C TRP A 112 -16.34 5.12 21.06
N TRP A 113 -15.59 4.20 21.67
CA TRP A 113 -15.72 3.85 23.08
C TRP A 113 -15.25 4.98 24.01
N ASP A 114 -14.09 5.56 23.71
CA ASP A 114 -13.52 6.68 24.47
C ASP A 114 -12.93 7.73 23.52
N ARG A 115 -13.69 8.81 23.34
CA ARG A 115 -13.31 9.95 22.50
C ARG A 115 -12.13 10.74 23.04
N SER A 116 -11.74 10.55 24.29
CA SER A 116 -10.54 11.18 24.87
C SER A 116 -9.28 10.34 24.70
N LEU A 117 -9.40 9.12 24.15
CA LEU A 117 -8.34 8.11 24.12
C LEU A 117 -7.65 7.97 25.49
N PHE A 118 -8.42 7.63 26.51
CA PHE A 118 -7.97 7.48 27.90
C PHE A 118 -7.38 8.76 28.49
N GLY A 119 -7.94 9.93 28.12
CA GLY A 119 -7.48 11.24 28.58
C GLY A 119 -6.25 11.80 27.88
N LEU A 120 -5.79 11.18 26.78
CA LEU A 120 -4.66 11.66 26.00
C LEU A 120 -5.02 12.83 25.07
N MET A 121 -6.31 13.04 24.79
CA MET A 121 -6.81 14.08 23.89
C MET A 121 -8.11 14.68 24.41
N ASP A 122 -8.41 15.90 23.97
CA ASP A 122 -9.73 16.49 24.18
C ASP A 122 -10.80 15.68 23.45
N PRO A 123 -11.94 15.35 24.10
CA PRO A 123 -12.98 14.56 23.49
C PRO A 123 -13.66 15.31 22.35
N SER A 124 -13.78 14.65 21.21
CA SER A 124 -14.48 15.21 20.06
C SER A 124 -16.00 15.29 20.25
N THR A 125 -16.61 16.38 19.76
CA THR A 125 -18.06 16.60 19.81
C THR A 125 -18.72 16.25 18.48
N GLY A 126 -19.95 15.72 18.57
CA GLY A 126 -20.72 15.34 17.38
C GLY A 126 -20.12 14.18 16.57
N PHE A 127 -20.69 13.92 15.40
CA PHE A 127 -20.22 12.88 14.48
C PHE A 127 -19.03 13.34 13.65
N GLU A 128 -19.05 14.58 13.17
CA GLU A 128 -17.95 15.16 12.38
C GLU A 128 -16.64 15.19 13.20
N GLY A 129 -16.69 15.66 14.45
CA GLY A 129 -15.52 15.68 15.32
C GLY A 129 -14.95 14.27 15.53
N TYR A 130 -15.80 13.27 15.71
CA TYR A 130 -15.38 11.87 15.82
C TYR A 130 -14.68 11.39 14.54
N VAL A 131 -15.27 11.62 13.36
CA VAL A 131 -14.65 11.25 12.07
C VAL A 131 -13.30 11.95 11.89
N ARG A 132 -13.20 13.23 12.26
CA ARG A 132 -11.93 13.96 12.16
C ARG A 132 -10.87 13.40 13.11
N GLN A 133 -11.26 13.00 14.31
CA GLN A 133 -10.37 12.38 15.28
C GLN A 133 -9.87 11.00 14.82
N VAL A 134 -10.76 10.20 14.21
CA VAL A 134 -10.38 8.93 13.56
C VAL A 134 -9.40 9.19 12.41
N GLY A 135 -9.69 10.17 11.55
CA GLY A 135 -8.79 10.56 10.46
C GLY A 135 -7.41 10.99 10.97
N MET A 136 -7.34 11.73 12.08
CA MET A 136 -6.07 12.09 12.72
C MET A 136 -5.33 10.86 13.25
N ALA A 137 -5.99 9.95 13.96
CA ALA A 137 -5.38 8.71 14.44
C ALA A 137 -4.83 7.85 13.30
N TRP A 138 -5.57 7.79 12.19
CA TRP A 138 -5.13 7.13 10.97
C TRP A 138 -3.97 7.83 10.25
N LEU A 139 -3.92 9.17 10.27
CA LEU A 139 -2.77 9.92 9.77
C LEU A 139 -1.50 9.53 10.56
N VAL A 140 -1.59 9.56 11.88
CA VAL A 140 -0.51 9.16 12.78
C VAL A 140 -0.12 7.70 12.52
N LEU A 141 -1.09 6.78 12.42
CA LEU A 141 -0.83 5.38 12.12
C LEU A 141 -0.07 5.19 10.79
N GLY A 142 -0.46 5.93 9.75
CA GLY A 142 0.20 5.87 8.44
C GLY A 142 1.65 6.36 8.48
N ILE A 143 1.89 7.51 9.09
CA ILE A 143 3.24 8.09 9.25
C ILE A 143 4.11 7.18 10.12
N SER A 144 3.61 6.78 11.29
CA SER A 144 4.32 5.90 12.22
C SER A 144 4.60 4.54 11.59
N GLY A 145 3.66 3.95 10.85
CA GLY A 145 3.85 2.68 10.17
C GLY A 145 4.91 2.72 9.07
N LEU A 146 5.01 3.85 8.34
CA LEU A 146 6.07 4.07 7.36
C LEU A 146 7.43 4.22 8.05
N LEU A 147 7.55 5.17 8.98
CA LEU A 147 8.81 5.46 9.67
C LEU A 147 9.33 4.26 10.46
N PHE A 148 8.46 3.60 11.22
CA PHE A 148 8.80 2.40 11.97
C PHE A 148 9.33 1.31 11.04
N ARG A 149 8.66 1.05 9.91
CA ARG A 149 9.13 0.00 9.01
C ARG A 149 10.45 0.36 8.34
N THR A 150 10.65 1.63 7.98
CA THR A 150 11.92 2.12 7.45
C THR A 150 13.07 1.88 8.43
N VAL A 151 12.92 2.34 9.68
CA VAL A 151 13.95 2.16 10.73
C VAL A 151 14.17 0.69 11.05
N HIS A 152 13.09 -0.10 11.11
CA HIS A 152 13.18 -1.54 11.32
C HIS A 152 13.98 -2.23 10.20
N LEU A 153 13.85 -1.80 8.94
CA LEU A 153 14.66 -2.31 7.83
C LEU A 153 16.13 -1.93 7.92
N PHE A 154 16.46 -0.79 8.53
CA PHE A 154 17.87 -0.44 8.80
C PHE A 154 18.54 -1.47 9.69
N LEU A 155 17.80 -2.02 10.67
CA LEU A 155 18.31 -2.99 11.63
C LEU A 155 18.34 -4.42 11.08
N LEU A 156 17.35 -4.79 10.25
CA LEU A 156 17.24 -6.14 9.69
C LEU A 156 18.11 -6.37 8.45
N GLN A 157 18.37 -5.33 7.67
CA GLN A 157 19.06 -5.41 6.39
C GLN A 157 20.21 -4.40 6.39
N ASP A 158 19.92 -3.14 6.07
CA ASP A 158 20.85 -2.02 6.06
C ASP A 158 20.11 -0.70 5.79
N VAL A 159 20.80 0.43 5.98
CA VAL A 159 20.23 1.78 5.81
C VAL A 159 19.74 2.02 4.38
N LYS A 160 20.49 1.58 3.36
CA LYS A 160 20.13 1.77 1.95
C LYS A 160 18.85 1.00 1.64
N THR A 161 18.72 -0.24 2.08
CA THR A 161 17.51 -1.05 1.88
C THR A 161 16.26 -0.40 2.48
N GLY A 162 16.35 0.13 3.71
CA GLY A 162 15.23 0.83 4.33
C GLY A 162 14.86 2.12 3.58
N LEU A 163 15.85 2.90 3.11
CA LEU A 163 15.60 4.12 2.35
C LEU A 163 15.01 3.82 0.98
N VAL A 164 15.50 2.79 0.28
CA VAL A 164 14.92 2.33 -0.99
C VAL A 164 13.46 1.94 -0.80
N TRP A 165 13.15 1.20 0.28
CA TRP A 165 11.78 0.80 0.59
C TRP A 165 10.88 2.01 0.88
N MET A 166 11.36 2.98 1.66
CA MET A 166 10.61 4.21 1.93
C MET A 166 10.35 5.01 0.64
N THR A 167 11.38 5.18 -0.20
CA THR A 167 11.27 5.84 -1.49
C THR A 167 10.28 5.12 -2.40
N LYS A 168 10.31 3.78 -2.44
CA LYS A 168 9.32 2.95 -3.13
C LYS A 168 7.92 3.32 -2.66
N ILE A 169 7.61 3.17 -1.38
CA ILE A 169 6.25 3.43 -0.85
C ILE A 169 5.76 4.84 -1.18
N LEU A 170 6.60 5.87 -1.00
CA LEU A 170 6.21 7.26 -1.25
C LEU A 170 5.95 7.55 -2.74
N THR A 171 6.70 6.90 -3.64
CA THR A 171 6.64 7.19 -5.08
C THR A 171 5.85 6.15 -5.89
N ASP A 172 5.44 5.05 -5.27
CA ASP A 172 4.66 3.99 -5.90
C ASP A 172 3.31 4.46 -6.45
N PRO A 173 2.55 5.39 -5.83
CA PRO A 173 1.34 5.91 -6.47
C PRO A 173 1.59 6.47 -7.88
N PHE A 174 2.69 7.18 -8.10
CA PHE A 174 3.04 7.68 -9.44
C PHE A 174 3.45 6.54 -10.38
N HIS A 175 4.18 5.55 -9.87
CA HIS A 175 4.61 4.39 -10.64
C HIS A 175 3.43 3.48 -11.04
N ASP A 176 2.52 3.23 -10.11
CA ASP A 176 1.30 2.43 -10.27
C ASP A 176 0.37 3.08 -11.31
N ILE A 177 0.22 4.40 -11.32
CA ILE A 177 -0.55 5.09 -12.38
C ILE A 177 0.09 4.83 -13.74
N LYS A 178 1.41 5.03 -13.86
CA LYS A 178 2.14 4.78 -15.12
C LYS A 178 1.94 3.34 -15.60
N LEU A 179 2.02 2.37 -14.69
CA LEU A 179 1.97 0.96 -15.02
C LEU A 179 0.54 0.47 -15.32
N TYR A 180 -0.45 0.92 -14.56
CA TYR A 180 -1.79 0.34 -14.55
C TYR A 180 -2.88 1.17 -15.23
N HIS A 181 -2.57 2.35 -15.79
CA HIS A 181 -3.56 3.19 -16.48
C HIS A 181 -4.34 2.48 -17.60
N ARG A 182 -3.79 1.39 -18.18
CA ARG A 182 -4.45 0.59 -19.23
C ARG A 182 -5.18 -0.65 -18.70
N ALA A 183 -4.98 -1.02 -17.44
CA ALA A 183 -5.59 -2.24 -16.88
C ALA A 183 -7.13 -2.28 -17.04
N PRO A 184 -7.87 -1.16 -16.85
CA PRO A 184 -9.32 -1.16 -17.10
C PRO A 184 -9.69 -1.46 -18.56
N LEU A 185 -8.89 -0.99 -19.52
CA LEU A 185 -9.12 -1.27 -20.94
C LEU A 185 -8.89 -2.74 -21.28
N HIS A 186 -7.90 -3.38 -20.66
CA HIS A 186 -7.67 -4.82 -20.78
C HIS A 186 -8.83 -5.63 -20.20
N LEU A 187 -9.38 -5.21 -19.05
CA LEU A 187 -10.57 -5.85 -18.47
C LEU A 187 -11.79 -5.76 -19.40
N LEU A 188 -12.01 -4.61 -20.04
CA LEU A 188 -13.10 -4.45 -21.02
C LEU A 188 -12.95 -5.37 -22.25
N ARG A 189 -11.75 -5.87 -22.52
CA ARG A 189 -11.47 -6.85 -23.58
C ARG A 189 -11.56 -8.30 -23.10
N GLY A 190 -11.88 -8.52 -21.83
CA GLY A 190 -11.92 -9.85 -21.21
C GLY A 190 -10.55 -10.39 -20.78
N GLU A 191 -9.50 -9.57 -20.82
CA GLU A 191 -8.15 -9.96 -20.40
C GLU A 191 -8.03 -9.86 -18.87
N LEU A 192 -8.37 -10.94 -18.16
CA LEU A 192 -8.36 -10.96 -16.68
C LEU A 192 -6.95 -11.02 -16.08
N ILE A 193 -6.01 -11.65 -16.77
CA ILE A 193 -4.66 -11.93 -16.28
C ILE A 193 -3.63 -11.27 -17.20
N ASP A 194 -2.70 -10.54 -16.60
CA ASP A 194 -1.46 -10.10 -17.24
C ASP A 194 -0.55 -11.32 -17.43
N PRO A 195 -0.16 -11.67 -18.66
CA PRO A 195 0.73 -12.80 -18.89
C PRO A 195 2.15 -12.56 -18.32
N MET A 196 2.45 -11.35 -17.85
CA MET A 196 3.75 -10.93 -17.29
C MET A 196 4.95 -11.08 -18.23
N GLY A 197 4.74 -11.50 -19.49
CA GLY A 197 5.80 -11.71 -20.49
C GLY A 197 6.43 -10.41 -21.03
N GLY A 198 5.91 -9.23 -20.66
CA GLY A 198 6.53 -7.95 -20.95
C GLY A 198 7.57 -7.51 -19.91
N ALA A 199 7.57 -8.12 -18.72
CA ALA A 199 8.43 -7.72 -17.60
C ALA A 199 9.92 -8.03 -17.86
N ASP A 200 10.22 -8.98 -18.76
CA ASP A 200 11.59 -9.37 -19.12
C ASP A 200 12.27 -8.37 -20.08
N ARG A 201 11.51 -7.53 -20.79
CA ARG A 201 12.06 -6.62 -21.82
C ARG A 201 12.72 -5.34 -21.28
N HIS A 202 12.60 -5.07 -19.98
CA HIS A 202 13.22 -3.90 -19.34
C HIS A 202 14.58 -4.22 -18.68
N HIS A 203 15.06 -5.47 -18.81
CA HIS A 203 16.31 -5.95 -18.22
C HIS A 203 17.34 -6.46 -19.26
N ALA A 204 17.10 -6.21 -20.55
CA ALA A 204 18.07 -6.43 -21.64
C ALA A 204 18.58 -5.09 -22.18
#